data_AF-A0A1W2EAE1-F1
#
_entry.id   AF-A0A1W2EAE1-F1
#
_cell.length_a   1.000
_cell.length_b   1.000
_cell.length_c   1.000
_cell.angle_alpha   90.00
_cell.angle_beta   90.00
_cell.angle_gamma   90.00
#
_symmetry.space_group_name_H-M   'P 1'
#
loop_
_entity.id
_entity.type
_entity.pdbx_description
1 polymer ?
#
loop_
_entity_poly.entity_id
_entity_poly.type
_entity_poly.pdbx_seq_one_letter_code
_entity_poly.pdbx_strand_id
1 'polypeptide(L)'
;MNDTDLRPVPCPHGGGTVDATERLERLPPETIRRLTDFVTAAPYLTRGRYDSRIAAHVAEAAVLDGACALTTKGLARRFGSNRQTMCKAIRRLIAARVICIVGEQADKRRLYAPCLERGDEWRRDFERRQP
;
A
#
# COMPACT_ATOMS: atom_id res chain seq x y z
N MET A 1 21.94 13.71 -31.14
CA MET A 1 20.93 14.72 -30.74
C MET A 1 19.66 13.95 -30.43
N ASN A 2 19.27 14.02 -29.15
CA ASN A 2 18.13 13.33 -28.56
C ASN A 2 16.82 13.84 -29.15
N ASP A 3 15.83 12.95 -29.29
CA ASP A 3 14.45 13.24 -28.89
C ASP A 3 13.68 11.90 -28.78
N THR A 4 13.89 11.20 -27.67
CA THR A 4 13.01 10.08 -27.30
C THR A 4 11.77 10.71 -26.69
N ASP A 5 10.70 10.73 -27.49
CA ASP A 5 9.32 11.11 -27.17
C ASP A 5 8.82 10.35 -25.92
N LEU A 6 9.23 10.80 -24.74
CA LEU A 6 8.69 10.40 -23.44
C LEU A 6 7.32 11.06 -23.31
N ARG A 7 6.31 10.50 -23.96
CA ARG A 7 4.93 10.88 -23.70
C ARG A 7 4.67 10.66 -22.20
N PRO A 8 4.20 11.68 -21.47
CA PRO A 8 3.74 11.46 -20.10
C PRO A 8 2.59 10.44 -20.17
N VAL A 9 2.74 9.33 -19.45
CA VAL A 9 1.62 8.43 -19.19
C VAL A 9 0.55 9.28 -18.51
N PRO A 10 -0.66 9.42 -19.08
CA PRO A 10 -1.71 10.18 -18.43
C PRO A 10 -2.05 9.46 -17.12
N CYS A 11 -1.75 10.11 -15.99
CA CYS A 11 -2.39 9.76 -14.73
C CYS A 11 -3.91 9.81 -14.99
N PRO A 12 -4.69 8.78 -14.67
CA PRO A 12 -6.14 8.80 -14.82
C PRO A 12 -6.76 9.75 -13.77
N HIS A 13 -6.55 11.05 -13.93
CA HIS A 13 -7.37 12.10 -13.33
C HIS A 13 -8.37 12.55 -14.39
N GLY A 14 -9.20 11.60 -14.83
CA GLY A 14 -10.31 11.81 -15.77
C GLY A 14 -11.61 11.45 -15.07
N GLY A 15 -12.51 12.43 -15.00
CA GLY A 15 -13.76 12.41 -14.26
C GLY A 15 -14.60 11.14 -14.39
N GLY A 16 -14.87 10.55 -13.24
CA GLY A 16 -15.92 9.59 -13.00
C GLY A 16 -16.02 9.43 -11.50
N THR A 17 -17.01 10.06 -10.87
CA THR A 17 -17.38 9.84 -9.47
C THR A 17 -18.01 8.45 -9.31
N VAL A 18 -17.32 7.41 -9.78
CA VAL A 18 -17.52 6.09 -9.21
C VAL A 18 -16.96 6.21 -7.81
N ASP A 19 -17.87 6.37 -6.86
CA ASP A 19 -17.58 6.56 -5.45
C ASP A 19 -16.48 5.57 -5.04
N ALA A 20 -15.43 6.03 -4.35
CA ALA A 20 -14.33 5.16 -3.95
C ALA A 20 -14.85 3.92 -3.19
N THR A 21 -15.98 4.09 -2.50
CA THR A 21 -16.74 3.02 -1.85
C THR A 21 -17.28 2.02 -2.87
N GLU A 22 -17.91 2.47 -3.96
CA GLU A 22 -18.45 1.60 -5.02
C GLU A 22 -17.35 0.75 -5.68
N ARG A 23 -16.15 1.31 -5.88
CA ARG A 23 -15.01 0.54 -6.42
C ARG A 23 -14.53 -0.54 -5.45
N LEU A 24 -14.50 -0.23 -4.15
CA LEU A 24 -14.13 -1.19 -3.11
C LEU A 24 -15.19 -2.29 -2.96
N GLU A 25 -16.47 -1.96 -3.07
CA GLU A 25 -17.60 -2.91 -2.98
C GLU A 25 -17.67 -3.88 -4.17
N ARG A 26 -17.16 -3.47 -5.34
CA ARG A 26 -17.09 -4.33 -6.54
C ARG A 26 -15.87 -5.24 -6.58
N LEU A 27 -15.00 -5.20 -5.58
CA LEU A 27 -13.86 -6.10 -5.52
C LEU A 27 -14.34 -7.55 -5.40
N PRO A 28 -13.73 -8.50 -6.14
CA PRO A 28 -14.05 -9.90 -5.96
C PRO A 28 -13.69 -10.32 -4.52
N PRO A 29 -14.47 -11.23 -3.92
CA PRO A 29 -14.33 -11.60 -2.51
C PRO A 29 -12.93 -12.15 -2.18
N GLU A 30 -12.28 -12.81 -3.14
CA GLU A 30 -10.90 -13.28 -2.99
C GLU A 30 -9.91 -12.13 -2.82
N THR A 31 -10.05 -11.04 -3.58
CA THR A 31 -9.19 -9.85 -3.44
C THR A 31 -9.40 -9.18 -2.10
N ILE A 32 -10.66 -9.04 -1.65
CA ILE A 32 -10.99 -8.52 -0.31
C ILE A 32 -10.31 -9.38 0.76
N ARG A 33 -10.37 -10.71 0.61
CA ARG A 33 -9.70 -11.66 1.50
C ARG A 33 -8.20 -11.37 1.58
N ARG A 34 -7.52 -11.38 0.42
CA ARG A 34 -6.05 -11.21 0.34
C ARG A 34 -5.59 -9.85 0.87
N LEU A 35 -6.33 -8.79 0.60
CA LEU A 35 -6.07 -7.45 1.16
C LEU A 35 -6.25 -7.46 2.69
N THR A 36 -7.27 -8.13 3.19
CA THR A 36 -7.52 -8.26 4.65
C THR A 36 -6.37 -9.00 5.33
N ASP A 37 -5.87 -10.10 4.74
CA ASP A 37 -4.71 -10.81 5.30
C ASP A 37 -3.45 -9.99 5.26
N PHE A 38 -3.22 -9.29 4.15
CA PHE A 38 -2.09 -8.39 4.02
C PHE A 38 -2.09 -7.33 5.14
N VAL A 39 -3.23 -6.67 5.38
CA VAL A 39 -3.37 -5.66 6.44
C VAL A 39 -3.21 -6.28 7.82
N THR A 40 -3.79 -7.47 8.02
CA THR A 40 -3.74 -8.19 9.29
C THR A 40 -2.32 -8.67 9.60
N ALA A 41 -1.61 -9.20 8.60
CA ALA A 41 -0.26 -9.74 8.71
C ALA A 41 0.78 -8.66 9.00
N ALA A 42 0.59 -7.44 8.47
CA ALA A 42 1.55 -6.34 8.59
C ALA A 42 2.10 -6.16 10.03
N PRO A 43 1.29 -5.94 11.08
CA PRO A 43 1.79 -5.79 12.44
C PRO A 43 2.44 -7.06 13.02
N TYR A 44 2.08 -8.26 12.59
CA TYR A 44 2.74 -9.49 13.05
C TYR A 44 4.14 -9.66 12.43
N LEU A 45 4.29 -9.27 11.17
CA LEU A 45 5.56 -9.36 10.44
C LEU A 45 6.56 -8.28 10.87
N THR A 46 6.07 -7.10 11.26
CA THR A 46 6.93 -5.95 11.56
C THR A 46 6.95 -5.53 13.03
N ARG A 47 5.97 -5.95 13.84
CA ARG A 47 5.79 -5.55 15.24
C ARG A 47 5.68 -4.04 15.46
N GLY A 48 5.17 -3.30 14.47
CA GLY A 48 5.04 -1.84 14.56
C GLY A 48 3.63 -1.33 14.82
N ARG A 49 3.55 -0.30 15.68
CA ARG A 49 2.29 0.35 16.08
C ARG A 49 1.49 0.94 14.91
N TYR A 50 2.15 1.44 13.88
CA TYR A 50 1.49 2.14 12.76
C TYR A 50 1.36 1.26 11.51
N ASP A 51 1.85 0.03 11.58
CA ASP A 51 2.18 -0.74 10.39
C ASP A 51 0.91 -1.29 9.74
N SER A 52 -0.10 -1.69 10.53
CA SER A 52 -1.43 -2.02 10.02
C SER A 52 -2.14 -0.83 9.37
N ARG A 53 -2.01 0.38 9.95
CA ARG A 53 -2.64 1.59 9.41
C ARG A 53 -2.00 2.04 8.10
N ILE A 54 -0.67 1.96 8.01
CA ILE A 54 0.05 2.26 6.77
C ILE A 54 -0.26 1.20 5.72
N ALA A 55 -0.29 -0.09 6.09
CA ALA A 55 -0.67 -1.17 5.19
C ALA A 55 -2.09 -0.96 4.63
N ALA A 56 -3.08 -0.70 5.49
CA ALA A 56 -4.46 -0.41 5.06
C ALA A 56 -4.53 0.76 4.07
N HIS A 57 -3.79 1.84 4.35
CA HIS A 57 -3.74 2.98 3.43
C HIS A 57 -3.11 2.64 2.07
N VAL A 58 -2.08 1.79 2.06
CA VAL A 58 -1.45 1.32 0.81
C VAL A 58 -2.39 0.39 0.03
N ALA A 59 -3.10 -0.51 0.72
CA ALA A 59 -4.09 -1.40 0.11
C ALA A 59 -5.22 -0.61 -0.57
N GLU A 60 -5.80 0.34 0.15
CA GLU A 60 -6.86 1.22 -0.35
C GLU A 60 -6.41 1.98 -1.61
N ALA A 61 -5.26 2.66 -1.54
CA ALA A 61 -4.73 3.39 -2.68
C ALA A 61 -4.34 2.48 -3.86
N ALA A 62 -3.84 1.26 -3.59
CA ALA A 62 -3.53 0.31 -4.65
C ALA A 62 -4.78 -0.20 -5.39
N VAL A 63 -5.91 -0.34 -4.70
CA VAL A 63 -7.19 -0.67 -5.34
C VAL A 63 -7.68 0.49 -6.21
N LEU A 64 -7.57 1.72 -5.72
CA LEU A 64 -8.14 2.88 -6.39
C LEU A 64 -7.28 3.37 -7.56
N ASP A 65 -5.96 3.38 -7.37
CA ASP A 65 -4.98 4.06 -8.24
C ASP A 65 -3.88 3.12 -8.75
N GLY A 66 -3.90 1.83 -8.38
CA GLY A 66 -2.87 0.85 -8.74
C GLY A 66 -1.60 0.91 -7.86
N ALA A 67 -1.31 2.06 -7.26
CA ALA A 67 -0.20 2.25 -6.33
C ALA A 67 -0.44 3.41 -5.36
N CYS A 68 0.26 3.41 -4.23
CA CYS A 68 0.18 4.42 -3.19
C CYS A 68 1.37 5.37 -3.23
N ALA A 69 1.15 6.68 -3.37
CA ALA A 69 2.18 7.70 -3.17
C ALA A 69 2.27 8.08 -1.69
N LEU A 70 3.21 7.47 -0.94
CA LEU A 70 3.38 7.77 0.48
C LEU A 70 4.27 8.99 0.71
N THR A 71 3.83 9.90 1.59
CA THR A 71 4.69 10.96 2.12
C THR A 71 4.77 10.87 3.64
N THR A 72 5.98 10.90 4.21
CA THR A 72 6.16 10.86 5.67
C THR A 72 5.48 12.03 6.37
N LYS A 73 5.44 13.21 5.73
CA LYS A 73 4.70 14.39 6.21
C LYS A 73 3.19 14.15 6.21
N GLY A 74 2.63 13.59 5.15
CA GLY A 74 1.21 13.29 5.05
C GLY A 74 0.76 12.26 6.09
N LEU A 75 1.51 11.16 6.23
CA LEU A 75 1.24 10.14 7.25
C LEU A 75 1.37 10.67 8.68
N ALA A 76 2.39 11.49 8.94
CA ALA A 76 2.60 12.12 10.24
C ALA A 76 1.39 12.97 10.65
N ARG A 77 0.87 13.78 9.71
CA ARG A 77 -0.35 14.57 9.90
C ARG A 77 -1.57 13.68 10.11
N ARG A 78 -1.74 12.64 9.29
CA ARG A 78 -2.91 11.74 9.33
C ARG A 78 -2.98 10.93 10.63
N PHE A 79 -1.83 10.49 11.14
CA PHE A 79 -1.79 9.58 12.30
C PHE A 79 -1.36 10.25 13.60
N GLY A 80 -1.22 11.57 13.63
CA GLY A 80 -0.82 12.32 14.84
C GLY A 80 0.55 11.87 15.35
N SER A 81 1.53 11.73 14.46
CA SER A 81 2.89 11.28 14.81
C SER A 81 3.94 12.19 14.16
N ASN A 82 5.22 11.93 14.43
CA ASN A 82 6.31 12.68 13.81
C ASN A 82 6.81 11.98 12.52
N ARG A 83 7.50 12.75 11.67
CA ARG A 83 8.01 12.25 10.38
C ARG A 83 9.03 11.12 10.55
N GLN A 84 9.83 11.15 11.62
CA GLN A 84 10.86 10.14 11.87
C GLN A 84 10.22 8.78 12.20
N THR A 85 9.15 8.77 12.99
CA THR A 85 8.35 7.57 13.30
C THR A 85 7.75 6.98 12.04
N MET A 86 7.16 7.81 11.17
CA MET A 86 6.60 7.35 9.90
C MET A 86 7.68 6.82 8.95
N CYS A 87 8.83 7.50 8.88
CA CYS A 87 9.97 7.04 8.08
C CYS A 87 10.47 5.66 8.56
N LYS A 88 10.61 5.47 9.87
CA LYS A 88 10.98 4.18 10.47
C LYS A 88 9.94 3.09 10.15
N ALA A 89 8.65 3.41 10.24
CA ALA A 89 7.57 2.48 9.93
C ALA A 89 7.58 2.04 8.47
N ILE A 90 7.70 2.98 7.52
CA ILE A 90 7.81 2.67 6.09
C ILE A 90 9.02 1.78 5.82
N ARG A 91 10.20 2.12 6.35
CA ARG A 91 11.42 1.31 6.18
C ARG A 91 11.23 -0.11 6.71
N ARG A 92 10.53 -0.27 7.82
CA ARG A 92 10.25 -1.57 8.41
C ARG A 92 9.31 -2.41 7.55
N LEU A 93 8.25 -1.81 7.03
CA LEU A 93 7.32 -2.47 6.11
C LEU A 93 8.03 -2.92 4.82
N ILE A 94 8.95 -2.11 4.30
CA ILE A 94 9.77 -2.47 3.13
C ILE A 94 10.73 -3.62 3.49
N ALA A 95 11.44 -3.53 4.63
CA ALA A 95 12.39 -4.55 5.07
C ALA A 95 11.70 -5.91 5.31
N ALA A 96 10.47 -5.91 5.83
CA ALA A 96 9.66 -7.11 6.00
C ALA A 96 9.00 -7.60 4.70
N ARG A 97 9.21 -6.90 3.58
CA ARG A 97 8.58 -7.14 2.28
C ARG A 97 7.05 -7.13 2.34
N VAL A 98 6.49 -6.33 3.25
CA VAL A 98 5.03 -6.09 3.32
C VAL A 98 4.62 -5.14 2.19
N ILE A 99 5.41 -4.09 1.95
CA ILE A 99 5.21 -3.19 0.80
C ILE A 99 6.48 -3.14 -0.04
N CYS A 100 6.33 -2.90 -1.34
CA CYS A 100 7.43 -2.72 -2.28
C CYS A 100 7.35 -1.36 -2.99
N ILE A 101 8.49 -0.86 -3.47
CA ILE A 101 8.53 0.32 -4.33
C ILE A 101 8.32 -0.17 -5.76
N VAL A 102 7.30 0.34 -6.44
CA VAL A 102 6.93 -0.06 -7.80
C VAL A 102 7.23 1.01 -8.84
N GLY A 103 7.61 2.21 -8.41
CA GLY A 103 7.97 3.30 -9.31
C GLY A 103 8.19 4.62 -8.61
N GLU A 104 8.27 5.67 -9.41
CA GLU A 104 8.44 7.05 -8.97
C GLU A 104 7.53 7.96 -9.81
N GLN A 105 6.88 8.93 -9.17
CA GLN A 105 6.11 9.98 -9.85
C GLN A 105 7.03 11.04 -10.46
N ALA A 106 6.49 11.86 -11.36
CA ALA A 106 7.22 12.95 -12.02
C ALA A 106 7.91 13.92 -11.05
N ASP A 107 7.40 14.06 -9.83
CA ASP A 107 7.96 14.92 -8.79
C ASP A 107 8.87 14.19 -7.77
N LYS A 108 9.39 13.02 -8.16
CA LYS A 108 10.29 12.17 -7.37
C LYS A 108 9.67 11.50 -6.14
N ARG A 109 8.33 11.48 -6.03
CA ARG A 109 7.64 10.70 -5.00
C ARG A 109 7.63 9.21 -5.36
N ARG A 110 8.05 8.35 -4.42
CA ARG A 110 8.00 6.90 -4.59
C ARG A 110 6.57 6.38 -4.56
N LEU A 111 6.28 5.45 -5.45
CA LEU A 111 5.04 4.70 -5.51
C LEU A 111 5.22 3.34 -4.85
N TYR A 112 4.25 2.95 -4.03
CA TYR A 112 4.28 1.74 -3.23
C TYR A 112 3.11 0.82 -3.57
N ALA A 113 3.34 -0.48 -3.62
CA ALA A 113 2.29 -1.48 -3.76
C ALA A 113 2.33 -2.49 -2.60
N PRO A 114 1.19 -3.11 -2.25
CA PRO A 114 1.14 -4.18 -1.27
C PRO A 114 1.73 -5.47 -1.86
N CYS A 115 2.57 -6.15 -1.08
CA CYS A 115 3.03 -7.51 -1.39
C CYS A 115 2.01 -8.51 -0.82
N LEU A 116 0.98 -8.85 -1.60
CA LEU A 116 -0.12 -9.71 -1.14
C LEU A 116 0.36 -11.13 -0.80
N GLU A 117 1.43 -11.59 -1.43
CA GLU A 117 2.05 -12.89 -1.17
C GLU A 117 2.46 -13.05 0.29
N ARG A 118 2.89 -11.95 0.96
CA ARG A 118 3.19 -12.00 2.39
C ARG A 118 1.96 -12.17 3.27
N GLY A 119 0.81 -11.65 2.85
CA GLY A 119 -0.47 -11.93 3.51
C GLY A 119 -0.86 -13.40 3.34
N ASP A 120 -0.68 -13.96 2.14
CA ASP A 120 -0.99 -15.36 1.85
C ASP A 120 -0.13 -16.33 2.67
N GLU A 121 1.17 -16.06 2.77
CA GLU A 121 2.10 -16.84 3.59
C GLU A 121 1.76 -16.75 5.08
N TRP A 122 1.45 -15.56 5.59
CA TRP A 122 1.02 -15.39 6.97
C TRP A 122 -0.25 -16.17 7.27
N ARG A 123 -1.25 -16.15 6.36
CA ARG A 123 -2.46 -16.96 6.52
C ARG A 123 -2.11 -18.44 6.63
N ARG A 124 -1.31 -18.98 5.70
CA ARG A 124 -0.92 -20.40 5.72
C ARG A 124 -0.21 -20.78 7.01
N ASP A 125 0.61 -19.89 7.55
CA ASP A 125 1.28 -20.09 8.84
C ASP A 125 0.30 -20.04 10.01
N PHE A 126 -0.69 -19.16 9.95
CA PHE A 126 -1.70 -18.98 10.99
C PHE A 126 -2.67 -20.18 11.05
N GLU A 127 -3.20 -20.61 9.91
CA GLU A 127 -4.08 -21.79 9.79
C GLU A 127 -3.37 -23.06 10.27
N ARG A 128 -2.06 -23.22 10.01
CA ARG A 128 -1.29 -24.35 10.54
C ARG A 128 -1.16 -24.37 12.06
N ARG A 129 -1.34 -23.22 12.73
CA ARG A 129 -1.19 -23.09 14.18
C ARG A 129 -2.52 -23.19 14.92
N GLN A 130 -3.64 -23.05 14.23
CA GLN A 130 -4.98 -23.20 14.80
C GLN A 130 -5.60 -24.51 14.29
N PRO A 131 -5.55 -25.61 15.08
CA PRO A 131 -6.19 -26.87 14.73
C PRO A 131 -7.72 -26.78 14.73
#